data_AF-A0A2A3YHH2-F1
#
_entry.id   AF-A0A2A3YHH2-F1
#
_cell.length_a   1.000
_cell.length_b   1.000
_cell.length_c   1.000
_cell.angle_alpha   90.00
_cell.angle_beta   90.00
_cell.angle_gamma   90.00
#
_symmetry.space_group_name_H-M   'P 1'
#
loop_
_entity.id
_entity.type
_entity.pdbx_description
1 polymer ?
#
loop_
_entity_poly.entity_id
_entity_poly.type
_entity_poly.pdbx_seq_one_letter_code
_entity_poly.pdbx_strand_id
1 'polypeptide(L)'
;MSRPPLPLPAVLPWHVFTSAEARRAGVSQDRLKRKDISRIRRGLFSRTGPPVSEAAIVAALSRQDGSAVVVGPSAARLWNMPLPPQLGSWDSRKPVHLSIPGGRNSHGAVVRWHDFTLAEEDVQRLVFTQVLSFHETAPPPHCSFRMTTRSRTWRDLARHLTHGQLVAVGDHLVRAPRPQFENGRRKPWCSLEQLANACTGHYAASLRRALTDVRRGADSPMETMLRLAFIDAGLPEPLINVPLIGPDGVALHTPDFQWPQYRVCAEYEGAAHNKDQQVKRDIRRARRVKAARWSEIRLYKDDAHAGCAAAVHLVREELRARGWRP
;
A
#
# COMPACT_ATOMS: atom_id res chain seq x y z
N MET A 1 -34.07 29.91 -18.94
CA MET A 1 -33.32 29.00 -18.04
C MET A 1 -33.66 27.55 -18.40
N SER A 2 -32.67 26.69 -18.68
CA SER A 2 -32.94 25.29 -19.08
C SER A 2 -33.52 24.51 -17.88
N ARG A 3 -34.69 23.89 -18.05
CA ARG A 3 -35.31 22.99 -17.05
C ARG A 3 -34.28 21.97 -16.54
N PRO A 4 -34.14 21.77 -15.21
CA PRO A 4 -33.21 20.81 -14.67
C PRO A 4 -33.54 19.41 -15.21
N PRO A 5 -32.52 18.58 -15.52
CA PRO A 5 -32.74 17.22 -16.00
C PRO A 5 -33.53 16.42 -14.95
N LEU A 6 -34.39 15.51 -15.41
CA LEU A 6 -35.09 14.57 -14.52
C LEU A 6 -34.08 13.78 -13.71
N PRO A 7 -34.28 13.57 -12.40
CA PRO A 7 -33.36 12.78 -11.58
C PRO A 7 -33.23 11.36 -12.12
N LEU A 8 -32.05 10.76 -11.97
CA LEU A 8 -31.87 9.35 -12.30
C LEU A 8 -32.70 8.48 -11.33
N PRO A 9 -33.27 7.35 -11.79
CA PRO A 9 -34.08 6.47 -10.97
C PRO A 9 -33.37 5.99 -9.69
N ALA A 10 -34.12 5.84 -8.59
CA ALA A 10 -33.58 5.34 -7.32
C ALA A 10 -32.99 3.92 -7.42
N VAL A 11 -33.48 3.11 -8.38
CA VAL A 11 -32.95 1.77 -8.71
C VAL A 11 -31.53 1.80 -9.30
N LEU A 12 -31.01 2.99 -9.63
CA LEU A 12 -29.62 3.21 -10.05
C LEU A 12 -28.87 4.08 -9.02
N PRO A 13 -28.63 3.61 -7.78
CA PRO A 13 -28.14 4.44 -6.68
C PRO A 13 -26.63 4.79 -6.80
N TRP A 14 -25.96 4.27 -7.82
CA TRP A 14 -24.51 4.38 -7.95
C TRP A 14 -24.07 5.74 -8.50
N HIS A 15 -22.97 6.25 -7.95
CA HIS A 15 -22.26 7.40 -8.45
C HIS A 15 -21.59 7.10 -9.79
N VAL A 16 -20.95 5.92 -9.90
CA VAL A 16 -20.38 5.39 -11.15
C VAL A 16 -21.18 4.19 -11.59
N PHE A 17 -21.66 4.21 -12.84
CA PHE A 17 -22.52 3.18 -13.39
C PHE A 17 -22.26 2.96 -14.88
N THR A 18 -22.67 1.80 -15.37
CA THR A 18 -22.48 1.35 -16.75
C THR A 18 -23.69 1.68 -17.62
N SER A 19 -23.51 1.73 -18.94
CA SER A 19 -24.64 1.82 -19.88
C SER A 19 -25.64 0.67 -19.72
N ALA A 20 -25.17 -0.52 -19.34
CA ALA A 20 -26.02 -1.68 -19.13
C ALA A 20 -26.91 -1.52 -17.89
N GLU A 21 -26.36 -0.98 -16.81
CA GLU A 21 -27.15 -0.61 -15.62
C GLU A 21 -28.15 0.51 -15.92
N ALA A 22 -27.72 1.56 -16.62
CA ALA A 22 -28.59 2.66 -17.03
C ALA A 22 -29.78 2.15 -17.88
N ARG A 23 -29.52 1.28 -18.87
CA ARG A 23 -30.56 0.69 -19.71
C ARG A 23 -31.53 -0.17 -18.89
N ARG A 24 -31.03 -1.01 -17.98
CA ARG A 24 -31.87 -1.83 -17.09
C ARG A 24 -32.74 -0.97 -16.17
N ALA A 25 -32.24 0.20 -15.76
CA ALA A 25 -32.99 1.17 -14.96
C ALA A 25 -33.95 2.04 -15.80
N GLY A 26 -34.10 1.81 -17.11
CA GLY A 26 -34.98 2.59 -17.99
C GLY A 26 -34.44 3.98 -18.37
N VAL A 27 -33.14 4.24 -18.20
CA VAL A 27 -32.50 5.52 -18.53
C VAL A 27 -32.20 5.60 -20.03
N SER A 28 -32.75 6.61 -20.71
CA SER A 28 -32.55 6.82 -22.15
C SER A 28 -31.14 7.33 -22.50
N GLN A 29 -30.73 7.17 -23.77
CA GLN A 29 -29.45 7.69 -24.24
C GLN A 29 -29.35 9.22 -24.17
N ASP A 30 -30.45 9.93 -24.41
CA ASP A 30 -30.47 11.39 -24.31
C ASP A 30 -30.36 11.87 -22.86
N ARG A 31 -30.86 11.08 -21.91
CA ARG A 31 -30.68 11.35 -20.49
C ARG A 31 -29.20 11.28 -20.08
N LEU A 32 -28.42 10.35 -20.65
CA LEU A 32 -26.99 10.19 -20.41
C LEU A 32 -26.12 11.33 -20.97
N LYS A 33 -26.67 12.18 -21.85
CA LYS A 33 -25.98 13.35 -22.42
C LYS A 33 -26.19 14.64 -21.61
N ARG A 34 -27.00 14.60 -20.55
CA ARG A 34 -27.30 15.79 -19.72
C ARG A 34 -26.12 16.16 -18.83
N LYS A 35 -26.02 17.46 -18.50
CA LYS A 35 -24.89 18.08 -17.80
C LYS A 35 -24.57 17.53 -16.40
N ASP A 36 -25.52 16.83 -15.79
CA ASP A 36 -25.38 16.22 -14.47
C ASP A 36 -24.79 14.80 -14.53
N ILE A 37 -24.39 14.35 -15.72
CA ILE A 37 -23.73 13.08 -15.98
C ILE A 37 -22.47 13.34 -16.81
N SER A 38 -21.36 12.79 -16.33
CA SER A 38 -20.07 12.83 -17.01
C SER A 38 -19.74 11.46 -17.58
N ARG A 39 -19.29 11.42 -18.84
CA ARG A 39 -18.82 10.17 -19.46
C ARG A 39 -17.36 9.93 -19.09
N ILE A 40 -17.08 8.84 -18.37
CA ILE A 40 -15.72 8.43 -18.01
C ILE A 40 -15.05 7.78 -19.23
N ARG A 41 -15.74 6.80 -19.85
CA ARG A 41 -15.36 6.16 -21.11
C ARG A 41 -16.62 5.66 -21.83
N ARG A 42 -16.45 5.13 -23.05
CA ARG A 42 -17.56 4.43 -23.72
C ARG A 42 -18.12 3.33 -22.81
N GLY A 43 -19.41 3.42 -22.48
CA GLY A 43 -20.10 2.44 -21.65
C GLY A 43 -20.03 2.68 -20.14
N LEU A 44 -19.33 3.71 -19.66
CA LEU A 44 -19.15 4.00 -18.23
C LEU A 44 -19.31 5.49 -17.93
N PHE A 45 -20.15 5.80 -16.94
CA PHE A 45 -20.60 7.15 -16.62
C PHE A 45 -20.49 7.41 -15.12
N SER A 46 -20.39 8.67 -14.74
CA SER A 46 -20.57 9.12 -13.37
C SER A 46 -21.63 10.21 -13.28
N ARG A 47 -22.28 10.33 -12.13
CA ARG A 47 -23.02 11.54 -11.75
C ARG A 47 -22.01 12.67 -11.54
N THR A 48 -22.40 13.92 -11.77
CA THR A 48 -21.62 15.07 -11.27
C THR A 48 -21.73 15.15 -9.75
N GLY A 49 -20.62 15.49 -9.09
CA GLY A 49 -20.53 15.53 -7.63
C GLY A 49 -19.09 15.27 -7.19
N PRO A 50 -18.87 14.33 -6.24
CA PRO A 50 -17.53 14.04 -5.76
C PRO A 50 -16.62 13.48 -6.87
N PRO A 51 -15.29 13.61 -6.74
CA PRO A 51 -14.35 12.98 -7.66
C PRO A 51 -14.62 11.48 -7.78
N VAL A 52 -14.54 10.96 -9.01
CA VAL A 52 -14.60 9.52 -9.26
C VAL A 52 -13.42 8.86 -8.55
N SER A 53 -13.67 7.73 -7.87
CA SER A 53 -12.63 6.92 -7.25
C SER A 53 -12.35 5.65 -8.06
N GLU A 54 -11.14 5.10 -7.90
CA GLU A 54 -10.76 3.81 -8.50
C GLU A 54 -11.72 2.69 -8.09
N ALA A 55 -12.07 2.63 -6.79
CA ALA A 55 -12.99 1.64 -6.25
C ALA A 55 -14.38 1.74 -6.87
N ALA A 56 -14.87 2.95 -7.17
CA ALA A 56 -16.17 3.14 -7.84
C ALA A 56 -16.15 2.63 -9.29
N ILE A 57 -15.04 2.81 -10.02
CA ILE A 57 -14.86 2.25 -11.37
C ILE A 57 -14.82 0.72 -11.31
N VAL A 58 -14.00 0.17 -10.42
CA VAL A 58 -13.92 -1.29 -10.17
C VAL A 58 -15.29 -1.87 -9.86
N ALA A 59 -16.02 -1.25 -8.93
CA ALA A 59 -17.34 -1.69 -8.52
C ALA A 59 -18.33 -1.69 -9.71
N ALA A 60 -18.34 -0.62 -10.52
CA ALA A 60 -19.22 -0.55 -11.68
C ALA A 60 -18.93 -1.62 -12.73
N LEU A 61 -17.64 -1.88 -13.01
CA LEU A 61 -17.25 -2.92 -13.96
C LEU A 61 -17.50 -4.33 -13.42
N SER A 62 -17.31 -4.54 -12.11
CA SER A 62 -17.59 -5.83 -11.46
C SER A 62 -19.08 -6.16 -11.41
N ARG A 63 -19.95 -5.15 -11.29
CA ARG A 63 -21.41 -5.32 -11.39
C ARG A 63 -21.88 -5.59 -12.82
N GLN A 64 -21.12 -5.16 -13.82
CA GLN A 64 -21.39 -5.48 -15.22
C GLN A 64 -20.94 -6.90 -15.57
N ASP A 65 -19.77 -7.31 -15.06
CA ASP A 65 -19.20 -8.63 -15.27
C ASP A 65 -18.58 -9.17 -13.97
N GLY A 66 -19.28 -10.13 -13.35
CA GLY A 66 -18.85 -10.75 -12.09
C GLY A 66 -17.62 -11.65 -12.20
N SER A 67 -17.13 -11.92 -13.42
CA SER A 67 -15.88 -12.63 -13.66
C SER A 67 -14.65 -11.74 -13.61
N ALA A 68 -14.83 -10.40 -13.70
CA ALA A 68 -13.73 -9.45 -13.66
C ALA A 68 -13.01 -9.47 -12.30
N VAL A 69 -11.68 -9.56 -12.34
CA VAL A 69 -10.81 -9.58 -11.16
C VAL A 69 -9.87 -8.38 -11.18
N VAL A 70 -9.79 -7.64 -10.08
CA VAL A 70 -8.81 -6.55 -9.92
C VAL A 70 -7.42 -7.12 -9.68
N VAL A 71 -6.43 -6.62 -10.41
CA VAL A 71 -5.05 -7.14 -10.42
C VAL A 71 -4.00 -6.02 -10.31
N GLY A 72 -2.74 -6.39 -10.03
CA GLY A 72 -1.59 -5.50 -10.14
C GLY A 72 -1.70 -4.19 -9.34
N PRO A 73 -1.29 -3.03 -9.90
CA PRO A 73 -1.28 -1.76 -9.17
C PRO A 73 -2.64 -1.34 -8.60
N SER A 74 -3.75 -1.65 -9.28
CA SER A 74 -5.09 -1.36 -8.77
C SER A 74 -5.41 -2.20 -7.54
N ALA A 75 -5.11 -3.51 -7.57
CA ALA A 75 -5.30 -4.36 -6.41
C ALA A 75 -4.42 -3.91 -5.23
N ALA A 76 -3.16 -3.55 -5.51
CA ALA A 76 -2.22 -3.08 -4.50
C ALA A 76 -2.70 -1.79 -3.78
N ARG A 77 -3.24 -0.82 -4.53
CA ARG A 77 -3.84 0.38 -3.95
C ARG A 77 -5.07 0.08 -3.10
N LEU A 78 -5.97 -0.78 -3.59
CA LEU A 78 -7.16 -1.19 -2.83
C LEU A 78 -6.81 -2.01 -1.57
N TRP A 79 -5.68 -2.73 -1.60
CA TRP A 79 -5.13 -3.40 -0.42
C TRP A 79 -4.38 -2.47 0.55
N ASN A 80 -4.20 -1.19 0.20
CA ASN A 80 -3.36 -0.22 0.90
C ASN A 80 -1.91 -0.69 1.05
N MET A 81 -1.36 -1.37 0.03
CA MET A 81 0.06 -1.73 -0.01
C MET A 81 0.92 -0.47 -0.20
N PRO A 82 2.12 -0.42 0.39
CA PRO A 82 3.01 0.72 0.25
C PRO A 82 3.65 0.72 -1.15
N LEU A 83 3.07 1.51 -2.04
CA LEU A 83 3.59 1.69 -3.39
C LEU A 83 4.43 2.97 -3.46
N PRO A 84 5.39 3.03 -4.40
CA PRO A 84 6.13 4.28 -4.65
C PRO A 84 5.17 5.41 -5.09
N PRO A 85 5.53 6.70 -4.89
CA PRO A 85 4.64 7.83 -5.13
C PRO A 85 3.95 7.84 -6.51
N GLN A 86 4.65 7.35 -7.53
CA GLN A 86 4.14 7.25 -8.90
C GLN A 86 2.94 6.28 -9.01
N LEU A 87 2.85 5.27 -8.15
CA LEU A 87 1.83 4.22 -8.17
C LEU A 87 0.87 4.25 -6.97
N GLY A 88 1.23 4.92 -5.87
CA GLY A 88 0.51 4.84 -4.59
C GLY A 88 -0.84 5.55 -4.55
N SER A 89 -0.99 6.69 -5.22
CA SER A 89 -2.29 7.34 -5.39
C SER A 89 -2.87 7.04 -6.77
N TRP A 90 -4.19 6.87 -6.83
CA TRP A 90 -4.90 6.81 -8.09
C TRP A 90 -5.43 8.19 -8.48
N ASP A 91 -5.35 8.51 -9.77
CA ASP A 91 -6.10 9.60 -10.38
C ASP A 91 -6.64 9.12 -11.74
N SER A 92 -7.55 9.88 -12.35
CA SER A 92 -8.25 9.48 -13.59
C SER A 92 -7.36 9.31 -14.81
N ARG A 93 -6.07 9.69 -14.75
CA ARG A 93 -5.08 9.48 -15.81
C ARG A 93 -4.40 8.11 -15.68
N LYS A 94 -4.52 7.44 -14.53
CA LYS A 94 -3.99 6.09 -14.30
C LYS A 94 -5.07 5.06 -14.62
N PRO A 95 -4.80 4.06 -15.49
CA PRO A 95 -5.80 3.05 -15.80
C PRO A 95 -6.10 2.18 -14.57
N VAL A 96 -7.33 1.70 -14.49
CA VAL A 96 -7.74 0.63 -13.59
C VAL A 96 -7.35 -0.72 -14.21
N HIS A 97 -6.66 -1.56 -13.46
CA HIS A 97 -6.17 -2.86 -13.93
C HIS A 97 -7.14 -3.99 -13.55
N LEU A 98 -7.69 -4.65 -14.56
CA LEU A 98 -8.62 -5.77 -14.42
C LEU A 98 -8.18 -6.95 -15.29
N SER A 99 -8.47 -8.16 -14.87
CA SER A 99 -8.36 -9.39 -15.68
C SER A 99 -9.75 -10.02 -15.84
N ILE A 100 -10.03 -10.61 -17.00
CA ILE A 100 -11.21 -11.44 -17.25
C ILE A 100 -10.71 -12.77 -17.84
N PRO A 101 -11.13 -13.93 -17.29
CA PRO A 101 -10.78 -15.24 -17.86
C PRO A 101 -11.22 -15.37 -19.32
N GLY A 102 -10.31 -15.78 -20.21
CA GLY A 102 -10.57 -15.87 -21.67
C GLY A 102 -10.82 -14.51 -22.33
N GLY A 103 -10.41 -13.43 -21.66
CA GLY A 103 -10.68 -12.05 -22.03
C GLY A 103 -9.77 -11.51 -23.13
N ARG A 104 -9.95 -10.22 -23.44
CA ARG A 104 -9.13 -9.51 -24.43
C ARG A 104 -8.05 -8.70 -23.74
N ASN A 105 -6.79 -8.93 -24.08
CA ASN A 105 -5.73 -7.99 -23.76
C ASN A 105 -6.01 -6.66 -24.48
N SER A 106 -6.32 -5.61 -23.73
CA SER A 106 -6.64 -4.31 -24.33
C SER A 106 -6.24 -3.14 -23.44
N HIS A 107 -5.69 -2.11 -24.08
CA HIS A 107 -5.06 -0.97 -23.42
C HIS A 107 -5.94 0.26 -23.59
N GLY A 108 -6.93 0.41 -22.70
CA GLY A 108 -7.70 1.65 -22.60
C GLY A 108 -7.01 2.65 -21.66
N ALA A 109 -7.22 3.95 -21.91
CA ALA A 109 -6.72 5.01 -21.02
C ALA A 109 -7.30 4.91 -19.60
N VAL A 110 -8.57 4.49 -19.48
CA VAL A 110 -9.28 4.37 -18.19
C VAL A 110 -9.20 2.96 -17.61
N VAL A 111 -9.19 1.92 -18.45
CA VAL A 111 -9.19 0.52 -18.02
C VAL A 111 -8.17 -0.24 -18.86
N ARG A 112 -7.27 -0.94 -18.18
CA ARG A 112 -6.32 -1.86 -18.79
C ARG A 112 -6.76 -3.29 -18.46
N TRP A 113 -7.13 -4.02 -19.50
CA TRP A 113 -7.51 -5.43 -19.40
C TRP A 113 -6.29 -6.30 -19.62
N HIS A 114 -6.05 -7.19 -18.68
CA HIS A 114 -5.04 -8.24 -18.77
C HIS A 114 -5.71 -9.55 -19.13
N ASP A 115 -4.95 -10.40 -19.81
CA ASP A 115 -5.40 -11.72 -20.23
C ASP A 115 -4.43 -12.76 -19.65
N PHE A 116 -4.80 -13.30 -18.50
CA PHE A 116 -4.15 -14.46 -17.90
C PHE A 116 -5.12 -15.17 -16.97
N THR A 117 -4.97 -16.49 -16.88
CA THR A 117 -5.74 -17.32 -15.96
C THR A 117 -5.30 -17.08 -14.52
N LEU A 118 -6.29 -16.91 -13.64
CA LEU A 118 -6.11 -16.83 -12.20
C LEU A 118 -6.63 -18.14 -11.59
N ALA A 119 -5.84 -18.74 -10.71
CA ALA A 119 -6.33 -19.82 -9.86
C ALA A 119 -7.37 -19.26 -8.87
N GLU A 120 -8.37 -20.05 -8.48
CA GLU A 120 -9.39 -19.58 -7.54
C GLU A 120 -8.79 -19.20 -6.17
N GLU A 121 -7.72 -19.89 -5.73
CA GLU A 121 -6.95 -19.55 -4.51
C GLU A 121 -6.23 -18.20 -4.59
N ASP A 122 -5.96 -17.71 -5.80
CA ASP A 122 -5.33 -16.41 -6.04
C ASP A 122 -6.35 -15.27 -6.01
N VAL A 123 -7.65 -15.55 -5.83
CA VAL A 123 -8.74 -14.57 -5.92
C VAL A 123 -9.55 -14.52 -4.63
N GLN A 124 -9.82 -13.30 -4.17
CA GLN A 124 -10.66 -13.03 -3.01
C GLN A 124 -11.82 -12.10 -3.39
N ARG A 125 -12.97 -12.29 -2.73
CA ARG A 125 -14.12 -11.40 -2.85
C ARG A 125 -14.08 -10.34 -1.73
N LEU A 126 -14.27 -9.08 -2.10
CA LEU A 126 -14.40 -7.96 -1.17
C LEU A 126 -15.72 -7.24 -1.40
N VAL A 127 -16.12 -6.43 -0.40
CA VAL A 127 -17.30 -5.57 -0.48
C VAL A 127 -16.84 -4.12 -0.62
N PHE A 128 -17.39 -3.43 -1.62
CA PHE A 128 -17.30 -1.99 -1.77
C PHE A 128 -18.60 -1.36 -1.28
N THR A 129 -18.50 -0.40 -0.37
CA THR A 129 -19.62 0.41 0.11
C THR A 129 -19.42 1.84 -0.39
N GLN A 130 -20.40 2.36 -1.14
CA GLN A 130 -20.34 3.72 -1.65
C GLN A 130 -20.89 4.69 -0.61
N VAL A 131 -20.03 5.56 -0.10
CA VAL A 131 -20.42 6.64 0.83
C VAL A 131 -20.26 7.98 0.10
N LEU A 132 -21.38 8.63 -0.23
CA LEU A 132 -21.39 9.95 -0.90
C LEU A 132 -21.62 11.11 0.07
N SER A 133 -22.32 10.85 1.17
CA SER A 133 -22.59 11.80 2.26
C SER A 133 -22.73 11.03 3.57
N PHE A 134 -22.27 11.62 4.67
CA PHE A 134 -22.42 11.07 6.02
C PHE A 134 -23.78 11.40 6.64
N HIS A 135 -24.69 12.06 5.91
CA HIS A 135 -25.99 12.53 6.43
C HIS A 135 -27.19 11.82 5.78
N GLU A 136 -26.96 10.77 4.99
CA GLU A 136 -28.05 9.95 4.44
C GLU A 136 -28.60 8.99 5.50
N THR A 137 -29.93 8.92 5.61
CA THR A 137 -30.65 8.01 6.53
C THR A 137 -30.81 6.60 5.98
N ALA A 138 -30.70 6.42 4.66
CA ALA A 138 -30.72 5.11 4.02
C ALA A 138 -29.34 4.44 4.10
N PRO A 139 -29.27 3.10 4.25
CA PRO A 139 -27.99 2.40 4.25
C PRO A 139 -27.28 2.59 2.89
N PRO A 140 -25.96 2.88 2.90
CA PRO A 140 -25.22 3.13 1.67
C PRO A 140 -25.21 1.89 0.75
N PRO A 141 -25.31 2.07 -0.58
CA PRO A 141 -25.30 0.95 -1.50
C PRO A 141 -23.93 0.25 -1.49
N HIS A 142 -23.96 -1.07 -1.47
CA HIS A 142 -22.76 -1.91 -1.44
C HIS A 142 -22.82 -3.02 -2.49
N CYS A 143 -21.65 -3.46 -2.97
CA CYS A 143 -21.54 -4.54 -3.94
C CYS A 143 -20.25 -5.31 -3.73
N SER A 144 -20.22 -6.57 -4.16
CA SER A 144 -19.01 -7.38 -4.11
C SER A 144 -18.21 -7.30 -5.40
N PHE A 145 -16.88 -7.36 -5.30
CA PHE A 145 -15.97 -7.47 -6.44
C PHE A 145 -14.87 -8.50 -6.14
N ARG A 146 -14.28 -9.05 -7.20
CA ARG A 146 -13.17 -10.01 -7.09
C ARG A 146 -11.84 -9.27 -7.23
N MET A 147 -10.84 -9.67 -6.46
CA MET A 147 -9.51 -9.07 -6.47
C MET A 147 -8.45 -10.13 -6.15
N THR A 148 -7.25 -9.99 -6.69
CA THR A 148 -6.14 -10.88 -6.34
C THR A 148 -5.85 -10.87 -4.85
N THR A 149 -5.50 -12.02 -4.27
CA THR A 149 -5.00 -12.09 -2.89
C THR A 149 -3.76 -11.20 -2.73
N ARG A 150 -3.38 -10.89 -1.49
CA ARG A 150 -2.22 -10.02 -1.24
C ARG A 150 -0.91 -10.63 -1.75
N SER A 151 -0.68 -11.93 -1.56
CA SER A 151 0.50 -12.63 -2.09
C SER A 151 0.50 -12.63 -3.62
N ARG A 152 -0.65 -12.86 -4.26
CA ARG A 152 -0.76 -12.77 -5.72
C ARG A 152 -0.54 -11.34 -6.24
N THR A 153 -1.06 -10.35 -5.54
CA THR A 153 -0.87 -8.93 -5.87
C THR A 153 0.61 -8.56 -5.79
N TRP A 154 1.33 -9.05 -4.76
CA TRP A 154 2.78 -8.86 -4.65
C TRP A 154 3.54 -9.46 -5.85
N ARG A 155 3.16 -10.66 -6.31
CA ARG A 155 3.67 -11.25 -7.55
C ARG A 155 3.39 -10.36 -8.77
N ASP A 156 2.16 -9.86 -8.92
CA ASP A 156 1.78 -9.00 -10.05
C ASP A 156 2.59 -7.68 -10.07
N LEU A 157 3.04 -7.19 -8.91
CA LEU A 157 3.84 -5.97 -8.79
C LEU A 157 5.30 -6.14 -9.22
N ALA A 158 5.80 -7.36 -9.39
CA ALA A 158 7.20 -7.59 -9.78
C ALA A 158 7.59 -6.94 -11.12
N ARG A 159 6.63 -6.74 -12.02
CA ARG A 159 6.84 -6.05 -13.30
C ARG A 159 6.88 -4.51 -13.17
N HIS A 160 6.51 -3.98 -12.02
CA HIS A 160 6.27 -2.55 -11.79
C HIS A 160 7.25 -1.93 -10.79
N LEU A 161 7.86 -2.74 -9.94
CA LEU A 161 8.63 -2.30 -8.80
C LEU A 161 10.11 -2.67 -8.96
N THR A 162 10.98 -1.80 -8.44
CA THR A 162 12.39 -2.14 -8.25
C THR A 162 12.53 -3.20 -7.15
N HIS A 163 13.73 -3.78 -7.02
CA HIS A 163 14.04 -4.74 -5.96
C HIS A 163 13.62 -4.24 -4.58
N GLY A 164 14.16 -3.08 -4.13
CA GLY A 164 13.87 -2.54 -2.81
C GLY A 164 12.39 -2.20 -2.59
N GLN A 165 11.69 -1.74 -3.63
CA GLN A 165 10.23 -1.50 -3.55
C GLN A 165 9.45 -2.81 -3.39
N LEU A 166 9.87 -3.88 -4.06
CA LEU A 166 9.24 -5.20 -3.93
C LEU A 166 9.50 -5.80 -2.54
N VAL A 167 10.71 -5.61 -1.99
CA VAL A 167 11.03 -5.97 -0.60
C VAL A 167 10.17 -5.17 0.37
N ALA A 168 10.00 -3.86 0.17
CA ALA A 168 9.17 -3.01 1.05
C ALA A 168 7.69 -3.44 1.08
N VAL A 169 7.13 -3.84 -0.06
CA VAL A 169 5.79 -4.45 -0.07
C VAL A 169 5.80 -5.81 0.64
N GLY A 170 6.83 -6.62 0.45
CA GLY A 170 6.98 -7.90 1.14
C GLY A 170 7.04 -7.76 2.67
N ASP A 171 7.89 -6.86 3.17
CA ASP A 171 8.01 -6.50 4.60
C ASP A 171 6.65 -6.08 5.16
N HIS A 172 5.94 -5.18 4.46
CA HIS A 172 4.60 -4.74 4.85
C HIS A 172 3.59 -5.90 4.97
N LEU A 173 3.69 -6.91 4.11
CA LEU A 173 2.79 -8.05 4.14
C LEU A 173 3.07 -9.01 5.29
N VAL A 174 4.35 -9.18 5.67
CA VAL A 174 4.76 -10.14 6.71
C VAL A 174 4.96 -9.52 8.09
N ARG A 175 4.97 -8.19 8.22
CA ARG A 175 5.20 -7.50 9.49
C ARG A 175 4.14 -7.85 10.53
N ALA A 176 4.59 -7.91 11.78
CA ALA A 176 3.70 -8.00 12.92
C ALA A 176 2.85 -6.72 13.02
N PRO A 177 1.52 -6.82 13.12
CA PRO A 177 0.69 -5.64 13.34
C PRO A 177 0.96 -4.98 14.68
N ARG A 178 0.66 -3.68 14.75
CA ARG A 178 0.48 -2.94 16.01
C ARG A 178 -1.02 -2.73 16.26
N PRO A 179 -1.70 -3.60 17.05
CA PRO A 179 -3.17 -3.60 17.15
C PRO A 179 -3.77 -2.25 17.54
N GLN A 180 -3.06 -1.48 18.38
CA GLN A 180 -3.47 -0.15 18.84
C GLN A 180 -3.57 0.91 17.72
N PHE A 181 -2.91 0.69 16.58
CA PHE A 181 -2.89 1.63 15.45
C PHE A 181 -3.55 1.06 14.20
N GLU A 182 -3.98 -0.21 14.24
CA GLU A 182 -4.41 -0.97 13.07
C GLU A 182 -5.77 -1.62 13.27
N ASN A 183 -6.67 -0.91 13.94
CA ASN A 183 -8.05 -1.36 14.20
C ASN A 183 -8.12 -2.78 14.77
N GLY A 184 -7.21 -3.12 15.67
CA GLY A 184 -7.16 -4.43 16.31
C GLY A 184 -6.60 -5.56 15.45
N ARG A 185 -5.96 -5.31 14.30
CA ARG A 185 -5.27 -6.35 13.51
C ARG A 185 -4.26 -7.10 14.38
N ARG A 186 -4.32 -8.44 14.42
CA ARG A 186 -3.46 -9.29 15.26
C ARG A 186 -2.53 -10.23 14.49
N LYS A 187 -2.76 -10.42 13.19
CA LYS A 187 -1.96 -11.29 12.34
C LYS A 187 -1.32 -10.53 11.18
N PRO A 188 -0.14 -10.94 10.70
CA PRO A 188 0.40 -10.50 9.41
C PRO A 188 -0.62 -10.71 8.28
N TRP A 189 -0.48 -9.93 7.21
CA TRP A 189 -1.32 -10.09 6.04
C TRP A 189 -0.98 -11.34 5.23
N CYS A 190 0.29 -11.73 5.23
CA CYS A 190 0.80 -12.95 4.61
C CYS A 190 1.84 -13.63 5.50
N SER A 191 2.00 -14.95 5.36
CA SER A 191 3.19 -15.67 5.80
C SER A 191 4.31 -15.57 4.77
N LEU A 192 5.55 -15.84 5.18
CA LEU A 192 6.69 -15.96 4.25
C LEU A 192 6.47 -17.10 3.24
N GLU A 193 5.83 -18.19 3.67
CA GLU A 193 5.47 -19.31 2.80
C GLU A 193 4.47 -18.90 1.71
N GLN A 194 3.46 -18.08 2.04
CA GLN A 194 2.53 -17.55 1.04
C GLN A 194 3.24 -16.67 0.00
N LEU A 195 4.24 -15.88 0.41
CA LEU A 195 5.07 -15.12 -0.53
C LEU A 195 5.99 -16.04 -1.35
N ALA A 196 6.56 -17.09 -0.74
CA ALA A 196 7.36 -18.10 -1.44
C ALA A 196 6.55 -18.82 -2.53
N ASN A 197 5.32 -19.24 -2.22
CA ASN A 197 4.42 -19.88 -3.18
C ASN A 197 4.02 -18.93 -4.32
N ALA A 198 3.99 -17.62 -4.07
CA ALA A 198 3.76 -16.61 -5.10
C ALA A 198 4.98 -16.35 -6.02
N CYS A 199 6.15 -16.92 -5.74
CA CYS A 199 7.38 -16.76 -6.54
C CYS A 199 7.37 -17.66 -7.80
N THR A 200 6.39 -17.44 -8.68
CA THR A 200 6.14 -18.23 -9.89
C THR A 200 5.93 -17.35 -11.14
N GLY A 201 6.02 -17.98 -12.31
CA GLY A 201 5.89 -17.30 -13.61
C GLY A 201 7.12 -16.48 -14.00
N HIS A 202 6.92 -15.54 -14.93
CA HIS A 202 8.02 -14.85 -15.61
C HIS A 202 8.99 -14.10 -14.67
N TYR A 203 8.49 -13.52 -13.58
CA TYR A 203 9.30 -12.74 -12.63
C TYR A 203 9.73 -13.54 -11.39
N ALA A 204 9.64 -14.88 -11.42
CA ALA A 204 9.96 -15.74 -10.28
C ALA A 204 11.36 -15.48 -9.70
N ALA A 205 12.37 -15.28 -10.54
CA ALA A 205 13.74 -15.00 -10.09
C ALA A 205 13.82 -13.69 -9.29
N SER A 206 13.18 -12.62 -9.77
CA SER A 206 13.15 -11.33 -9.06
C SER A 206 12.37 -11.42 -7.75
N LEU A 207 11.28 -12.20 -7.73
CA LEU A 207 10.47 -12.43 -6.52
C LEU A 207 11.25 -13.22 -5.47
N ARG A 208 11.96 -14.28 -5.87
CA ARG A 208 12.81 -15.06 -4.95
C ARG A 208 13.94 -14.21 -4.38
N ARG A 209 14.59 -13.39 -5.21
CA ARG A 209 15.61 -12.44 -4.75
C ARG A 209 15.01 -11.43 -3.78
N ALA A 210 13.85 -10.85 -4.05
CA ALA A 210 13.21 -9.95 -3.09
C ALA A 210 12.86 -10.69 -1.78
N LEU A 211 12.37 -11.92 -1.86
CA LEU A 211 12.00 -12.72 -0.70
C LEU A 211 13.18 -13.01 0.24
N THR A 212 14.41 -13.18 -0.26
CA THR A 212 15.60 -13.38 0.61
C THR A 212 15.87 -12.17 1.49
N ASP A 213 15.46 -10.99 1.05
CA ASP A 213 15.71 -9.73 1.75
C ASP A 213 14.49 -9.26 2.55
N VAL A 214 13.34 -9.93 2.44
CA VAL A 214 12.16 -9.63 3.24
C VAL A 214 12.45 -9.95 4.72
N ARG A 215 12.03 -9.05 5.61
CA ARG A 215 12.16 -9.17 7.06
C ARG A 215 10.82 -8.88 7.74
N ARG A 216 10.54 -9.64 8.79
CA ARG A 216 9.43 -9.34 9.70
C ARG A 216 9.90 -8.25 10.66
N GLY A 217 9.58 -6.99 10.36
CA GLY A 217 9.84 -5.92 11.32
C GLY A 217 9.91 -4.51 10.77
N ALA A 218 10.05 -4.28 9.47
CA ALA A 218 9.99 -2.91 8.94
C ALA A 218 8.54 -2.42 8.96
N ASP A 219 8.29 -1.30 9.63
CA ASP A 219 6.95 -0.72 9.77
C ASP A 219 6.67 0.35 8.71
N SER A 220 7.70 0.86 8.04
CA SER A 220 7.59 1.75 6.89
C SER A 220 8.46 1.33 5.69
N PRO A 221 8.09 1.74 4.47
CA PRO A 221 8.92 1.47 3.29
C PRO A 221 10.30 2.11 3.39
N MET A 222 10.41 3.26 4.06
CA MET A 222 11.70 3.93 4.21
C MET A 222 12.63 3.16 5.14
N GLU A 223 12.10 2.54 6.20
CA GLU A 223 12.90 1.63 7.03
C GLU A 223 13.48 0.47 6.21
N THR A 224 12.67 -0.11 5.31
CA THR A 224 13.17 -1.14 4.39
C THR A 224 14.28 -0.60 3.49
N MET A 225 14.09 0.59 2.89
CA MET A 225 15.11 1.18 2.01
C MET A 225 16.42 1.48 2.75
N LEU A 226 16.35 2.01 3.97
CA LEU A 226 17.51 2.26 4.83
C LEU A 226 18.24 0.96 5.18
N ARG A 227 17.50 -0.09 5.60
CA ARG A 227 18.07 -1.41 5.90
C ARG A 227 18.84 -1.97 4.71
N LEU A 228 18.23 -1.94 3.52
CA LEU A 228 18.87 -2.44 2.30
C LEU A 228 20.11 -1.60 1.97
N ALA A 229 20.04 -0.28 2.07
CA ALA A 229 21.20 0.59 1.84
C ALA A 229 22.36 0.31 2.81
N PHE A 230 22.08 0.00 4.09
CA PHE A 230 23.10 -0.40 5.05
C PHE A 230 23.78 -1.71 4.62
N ILE A 231 23.00 -2.73 4.27
CA ILE A 231 23.51 -4.04 3.83
C ILE A 231 24.34 -3.89 2.54
N ASP A 232 23.80 -3.18 1.54
CA ASP A 232 24.47 -2.95 0.25
C ASP A 232 25.80 -2.20 0.41
N ALA A 233 25.90 -1.35 1.43
CA ALA A 233 27.11 -0.60 1.78
C ALA A 233 28.09 -1.37 2.68
N GLY A 234 27.83 -2.66 2.95
CA GLY A 234 28.68 -3.55 3.74
C GLY A 234 28.60 -3.35 5.24
N LEU A 235 27.60 -2.62 5.75
CA LEU A 235 27.38 -2.49 7.18
C LEU A 235 26.80 -3.81 7.71
N PRO A 236 27.04 -4.17 8.99
CA PRO A 236 26.37 -5.31 9.59
C PRO A 236 24.85 -5.13 9.50
N GLU A 237 24.10 -6.21 9.26
CA GLU A 237 22.63 -6.11 9.19
C GLU A 237 22.06 -5.69 10.56
N PRO A 238 21.24 -4.62 10.64
CA PRO A 238 20.62 -4.22 11.89
C PRO A 238 19.50 -5.18 12.32
N LEU A 239 19.29 -5.30 13.64
CA LEU A 239 18.01 -5.77 14.15
C LEU A 239 16.98 -4.64 14.01
N ILE A 240 15.77 -4.98 13.57
CA ILE A 240 14.72 -4.01 13.27
C ILE A 240 13.56 -4.09 14.26
N ASN A 241 13.09 -2.94 14.76
CA ASN A 241 11.96 -2.85 15.67
C ASN A 241 12.03 -3.83 16.87
N VAL A 242 13.24 -4.07 17.38
CA VAL A 242 13.49 -4.89 18.57
C VAL A 242 13.67 -3.97 19.79
N PRO A 243 13.05 -4.25 20.95
CA PRO A 243 13.23 -3.43 22.15
C PRO A 243 14.68 -3.43 22.66
N LEU A 244 15.18 -2.25 23.02
CA LEU A 244 16.37 -2.09 23.85
C LEU A 244 16.01 -2.43 25.28
N ILE A 245 16.64 -3.47 25.82
CA ILE A 245 16.44 -3.90 27.21
C ILE A 245 17.51 -3.22 28.08
N GLY A 246 17.05 -2.52 29.12
CA GLY A 246 17.92 -1.87 30.10
C GLY A 246 18.61 -2.87 31.03
N PRO A 247 19.61 -2.42 31.82
CA PRO A 247 20.28 -3.28 32.81
C PRO A 247 19.34 -3.85 33.88
N ASP A 248 18.20 -3.21 34.10
CA ASP A 248 17.12 -3.62 35.02
C ASP A 248 16.12 -4.60 34.38
N GLY A 249 16.35 -5.04 33.13
CA GLY A 249 15.46 -5.92 32.40
C GLY A 249 14.23 -5.22 31.80
N VAL A 250 14.10 -3.90 31.95
CA VAL A 250 12.95 -3.13 31.46
C VAL A 250 13.22 -2.62 30.05
N ALA A 251 12.22 -2.71 29.17
CA ALA A 251 12.30 -2.14 27.83
C ALA A 251 12.41 -0.60 27.92
N LEU A 252 13.50 -0.05 27.38
CA LEU A 252 13.76 1.39 27.38
C LEU A 252 13.06 2.08 26.21
N HIS A 253 13.22 1.49 25.03
CA HIS A 253 12.80 2.03 23.74
C HIS A 253 12.84 0.93 22.67
N THR A 254 12.09 1.03 21.58
CA THR A 254 12.14 0.11 20.42
C THR A 254 12.54 0.91 19.18
N PRO A 255 13.83 0.99 18.85
CA PRO A 255 14.30 1.74 17.68
C PRO A 255 14.02 1.00 16.39
N ASP A 256 13.91 1.76 15.30
CA ASP A 256 13.78 1.25 13.94
C ASP A 256 14.95 0.32 13.61
N PHE A 257 16.18 0.71 14.00
CA PHE A 257 17.39 -0.07 13.81
C PHE A 257 18.24 -0.16 15.07
N GLN A 258 18.88 -1.31 15.28
CA GLN A 258 19.94 -1.43 16.27
C GLN A 258 21.04 -2.42 15.87
N TRP A 259 22.25 -2.13 16.34
CA TRP A 259 23.43 -2.96 16.28
C TRP A 259 23.95 -3.22 17.70
N PRO A 260 23.44 -4.26 18.38
CA PRO A 260 23.72 -4.49 19.81
C PRO A 260 25.18 -4.66 20.15
N GLN A 261 25.95 -5.30 19.28
CA GLN A 261 27.39 -5.54 19.47
C GLN A 261 28.18 -4.22 19.63
N TYR A 262 27.72 -3.15 18.99
CA TYR A 262 28.35 -1.83 19.01
C TYR A 262 27.59 -0.82 19.88
N ARG A 263 26.46 -1.23 20.47
CA ARG A 263 25.53 -0.36 21.21
C ARG A 263 25.14 0.89 20.41
N VAL A 264 24.82 0.70 19.13
CA VAL A 264 24.33 1.76 18.22
C VAL A 264 22.87 1.47 17.90
N CYS A 265 22.01 2.48 17.95
CA CYS A 265 20.65 2.43 17.43
C CYS A 265 20.39 3.63 16.53
N ALA A 266 19.43 3.49 15.61
CA ALA A 266 19.00 4.57 14.74
C ALA A 266 17.47 4.63 14.64
N GLU A 267 16.96 5.84 14.48
CA GLU A 267 15.54 6.12 14.20
C GLU A 267 15.40 6.93 12.94
N TYR A 268 14.38 6.62 12.15
CA TYR A 268 14.00 7.41 11.02
C TYR A 268 12.80 8.32 11.36
N GLU A 269 13.05 9.63 11.36
CA GLU A 269 12.02 10.65 11.54
C GLU A 269 11.45 11.08 10.17
N GLY A 270 10.28 10.53 9.84
CA GLY A 270 9.48 10.98 8.69
C GLY A 270 8.87 12.37 8.89
N ALA A 271 8.36 12.96 7.80
CA ALA A 271 7.69 14.27 7.85
C ALA A 271 6.28 14.17 8.45
N ALA A 272 6.14 14.24 9.77
CA ALA A 272 4.86 14.54 10.44
C ALA A 272 5.05 15.19 11.83
N HIS A 273 4.17 16.15 12.11
CA HIS A 273 4.16 17.09 13.22
C HIS A 273 3.56 16.52 14.52
N ASN A 274 4.25 16.68 15.65
CA ASN A 274 3.63 16.96 16.96
C ASN A 274 4.69 17.38 18.00
N LYS A 275 4.93 18.69 18.14
CA LYS A 275 6.14 19.21 18.82
C LYS A 275 6.12 19.16 20.36
N ASP A 276 4.97 19.17 21.04
CA ASP A 276 5.01 19.51 22.49
C ASP A 276 4.98 18.31 23.45
N GLN A 277 4.19 17.26 23.18
CA GLN A 277 4.22 16.02 23.99
C GLN A 277 5.36 15.07 23.62
N GLN A 278 5.86 15.18 22.39
CA GLN A 278 6.96 14.39 21.87
C GLN A 278 8.29 14.78 22.53
N VAL A 279 8.55 16.08 22.73
CA VAL A 279 9.80 16.58 23.34
C VAL A 279 10.05 16.02 24.74
N LYS A 280 9.02 15.94 25.61
CA LYS A 280 9.20 15.40 26.97
C LYS A 280 9.47 13.88 26.97
N ARG A 281 8.86 13.13 26.05
CA ARG A 281 9.09 11.69 25.88
C ARG A 281 10.47 11.44 25.30
N ASP A 282 10.86 12.22 24.30
CA ASP A 282 12.17 12.19 23.65
C ASP A 282 13.30 12.48 24.64
N ILE A 283 13.16 13.49 25.51
CA ILE A 283 14.18 13.81 26.53
C ILE A 283 14.34 12.65 27.53
N ARG A 284 13.23 12.07 28.01
CA ARG A 284 13.28 10.93 28.95
C ARG A 284 13.89 9.69 28.30
N ARG A 285 13.55 9.45 27.04
CA ARG A 285 14.10 8.37 26.22
C ARG A 285 15.60 8.54 25.98
N ALA A 286 16.04 9.69 25.49
CA ALA A 286 17.45 9.98 25.23
C ALA A 286 18.31 9.82 26.50
N ARG A 287 17.80 10.25 27.66
CA ARG A 287 18.47 10.05 28.96
C ARG A 287 18.65 8.57 29.31
N ARG A 288 17.65 7.71 29.05
CA ARG A 288 17.70 6.26 29.33
C ARG A 288 18.64 5.53 28.37
N VAL A 289 18.61 5.87 27.09
CA VAL A 289 19.50 5.30 26.06
C VAL A 289 20.95 5.66 26.37
N LYS A 290 21.22 6.93 26.70
CA LYS A 290 22.55 7.40 27.15
C LYS A 290 23.00 6.71 28.44
N ALA A 291 22.13 6.55 29.43
CA ALA A 291 22.45 5.83 30.67
C ALA A 291 22.82 4.36 30.41
N ALA A 292 22.21 3.72 29.41
CA ALA A 292 22.55 2.37 28.97
C ALA A 292 23.79 2.30 28.05
N ARG A 293 24.50 3.42 27.84
CA ARG A 293 25.68 3.57 26.96
C ARG A 293 25.42 3.26 25.48
N TRP A 294 24.19 3.43 25.02
CA TRP A 294 23.84 3.36 23.60
C TRP A 294 24.10 4.69 22.91
N SER A 295 24.53 4.65 21.65
CA SER A 295 24.53 5.78 20.72
C SER A 295 23.25 5.76 19.92
N GLU A 296 22.54 6.87 19.88
CA GLU A 296 21.30 7.04 19.12
C GLU A 296 21.54 7.98 17.95
N ILE A 297 21.30 7.49 16.74
CA ILE A 297 21.36 8.26 15.50
C ILE A 297 19.93 8.63 15.10
N ARG A 298 19.69 9.90 14.82
CA ARG A 298 18.43 10.34 14.20
C ARG A 298 18.67 10.58 12.73
N LEU A 299 17.92 9.85 11.90
CA LEU A 299 17.94 9.96 10.45
C LEU A 299 16.69 10.72 10.02
N TYR A 300 16.89 11.76 9.24
CA TYR A 300 15.82 12.59 8.72
C TYR A 300 15.55 12.27 7.26
N LYS A 301 14.47 12.85 6.74
CA LYS A 301 14.06 12.68 5.33
C LYS A 301 15.20 12.96 4.35
N ASP A 302 16.00 14.01 4.58
CA ASP A 302 17.10 14.38 3.69
C ASP A 302 18.25 13.37 3.72
N ASP A 303 18.45 12.67 4.85
CA ASP A 303 19.46 11.60 4.98
C ASP A 303 19.07 10.35 4.16
N ALA A 304 17.77 10.18 3.92
CA ALA A 304 17.19 9.07 3.17
C ALA A 304 17.12 9.34 1.65
N HIS A 305 17.51 10.53 1.18
CA HIS A 305 17.61 10.83 -0.25
C HIS A 305 18.83 10.16 -0.91
N ALA A 306 18.89 10.21 -2.26
CA ALA A 306 20.04 9.76 -3.05
C ALA A 306 20.53 8.34 -2.70
N GLY A 307 19.61 7.39 -2.52
CA GLY A 307 19.95 6.02 -2.13
C GLY A 307 20.43 5.87 -0.69
N CYS A 308 20.06 6.82 0.18
CA CYS A 308 20.39 6.83 1.61
C CYS A 308 21.89 6.96 1.92
N ALA A 309 22.68 7.54 1.01
CA ALA A 309 24.14 7.65 1.17
C ALA A 309 24.57 8.41 2.42
N ALA A 310 23.85 9.49 2.77
CA ALA A 310 24.10 10.26 3.99
C ALA A 310 23.80 9.43 5.25
N ALA A 311 22.65 8.75 5.30
CA ALA A 311 22.32 7.85 6.40
C ALA A 311 23.36 6.73 6.57
N VAL A 312 23.79 6.11 5.46
CA VAL A 312 24.86 5.09 5.46
C VAL A 312 26.15 5.64 6.04
N HIS A 313 26.54 6.86 5.65
CA HIS A 313 27.76 7.49 6.16
C HIS A 313 27.68 7.74 7.67
N LEU A 314 26.58 8.31 8.16
CA LEU A 314 26.36 8.59 9.59
C LEU A 314 26.45 7.31 10.42
N VAL A 315 25.75 6.25 9.99
CA VAL A 315 25.77 4.96 10.69
C VAL A 315 27.16 4.32 10.65
N ARG A 316 27.84 4.36 9.50
CA ARG A 316 29.20 3.79 9.36
C ARG A 316 30.20 4.44 10.31
N GLU A 317 30.20 5.77 10.40
CA GLU A 317 31.13 6.48 11.27
C GLU A 317 30.87 6.16 12.75
N GLU A 318 29.60 6.09 13.16
CA GLU A 318 29.27 5.73 14.54
C GLU A 318 29.62 4.27 14.84
N LEU A 319 29.36 3.33 13.92
CA LEU A 319 29.76 1.94 14.09
C LEU A 319 31.28 1.81 14.25
N ARG A 320 32.07 2.53 13.43
CA ARG A 320 33.54 2.56 13.54
C ARG A 320 34.01 3.15 14.86
N ALA A 321 33.43 4.26 15.30
CA ALA A 321 33.71 4.86 16.60
C ALA A 321 33.42 3.90 17.76
N ARG A 322 32.47 2.98 17.57
CA ARG A 322 32.08 1.92 18.51
C ARG A 322 32.80 0.58 18.30
N GLY A 323 33.84 0.55 17.47
CA GLY A 323 34.74 -0.59 17.33
C GLY A 323 34.42 -1.55 16.20
N TRP A 324 33.46 -1.25 15.33
CA TRP A 324 33.27 -2.02 14.09
C TRP A 324 34.45 -1.81 13.14
N ARG A 325 35.00 -2.92 12.63
CA ARG A 325 36.06 -2.94 11.62
C ARG A 325 35.54 -3.68 10.39
N PRO A 326 35.40 -3.01 9.23
CA PRO A 326 34.83 -3.57 8.01
C PRO A 326 35.77 -4.58 7.34
#